data_AF-A0A161HM19-F1
#
_entry.id   AF-A0A161HM19-F1
#
_cell.length_a   1.000
_cell.length_b   1.000
_cell.length_c   1.000
_cell.angle_alpha   90.00
_cell.angle_beta   90.00
_cell.angle_gamma   90.00
#
_symmetry.space_group_name_H-M   'P 1'
#
loop_
_entity.id
_entity.type
_entity.pdbx_description
1 polymer ?
#
loop_
_entity_poly.entity_id
_entity_poly.type
_entity_poly.pdbx_seq_one_letter_code
_entity_poly.pdbx_strand_id
1 'polypeptide(L)'
;MEIYTRDLVVHLPKDGRRDESIGQPVFSDPAKKGVLICKLRKHQELRLKCIAKKGIAKEHAKWSPVAAVGFEYDPWNKLHHTDYWYEESIEEEWPKSKNADWEEPPKENEPFDYTAKPDKFYYTVETVGSLKPNEVVERGIRVLQNKLAEIVLAVDKLDGRGPGMDLGGGATGRHGGATDYGGATTNMGNYGSPRMDGNQWF
;
A
#
# COMPACT_ATOMS: atom_id res chain seq x y z
N MET A 1 33.46 20.00 10.24
CA MET A 1 32.08 20.32 10.65
C MET A 1 31.16 19.23 10.14
N GLU A 2 30.32 18.68 11.01
CA GLU A 2 29.36 17.63 10.65
C GLU A 2 27.99 18.28 10.42
N ILE A 3 27.34 17.93 9.32
CA ILE A 3 26.02 18.46 8.93
C ILE A 3 25.00 17.32 9.00
N TYR A 4 23.93 17.53 9.73
CA TYR A 4 22.90 16.53 10.03
C TYR A 4 21.53 16.95 9.50
N THR A 5 20.56 16.03 9.52
CA THR A 5 19.18 16.34 9.12
C THR A 5 18.50 17.38 10.01
N ARG A 6 18.94 17.57 11.27
CA ARG A 6 18.45 18.68 12.11
C ARG A 6 18.78 20.07 11.57
N ASP A 7 19.80 20.17 10.71
CA ASP A 7 20.23 21.44 10.13
C ASP A 7 19.37 21.83 8.92
N LEU A 8 18.44 20.95 8.50
CA LEU A 8 17.45 21.26 7.47
C LEU A 8 16.36 22.16 8.04
N VAL A 9 16.12 23.28 7.37
CA VAL A 9 15.05 24.22 7.72
C VAL A 9 13.86 23.99 6.79
N VAL A 10 12.71 23.64 7.37
CA VAL A 10 11.46 23.44 6.62
C VAL A 10 10.84 24.79 6.30
N HIS A 11 10.67 25.08 5.01
CA HIS A 11 9.93 26.24 4.54
C HIS A 11 8.55 25.82 4.05
N LEU A 12 7.53 26.05 4.87
CA LEU A 12 6.14 25.86 4.47
C LEU A 12 5.61 27.10 3.72
N PRO A 13 4.82 26.93 2.65
CA PRO A 13 4.10 28.04 2.03
C PRO A 13 3.16 28.71 3.04
N LYS A 14 3.12 30.04 3.07
CA LYS A 14 2.32 30.83 4.04
C LYS A 14 0.80 30.74 3.83
N ASP A 15 0.34 30.00 2.84
CA ASP A 15 -1.08 29.95 2.44
C ASP A 15 -1.97 29.13 3.39
N GLY A 16 -1.45 28.61 4.52
CA GLY A 16 -2.23 27.94 5.57
C GLY A 16 -2.86 26.59 5.16
N ARG A 17 -2.62 26.12 3.93
CA ARG A 17 -3.25 24.90 3.37
C ARG A 17 -2.56 23.59 3.72
N ARG A 18 -1.45 23.61 4.47
CA ARG A 18 -0.65 22.41 4.76
C ARG A 18 -0.51 22.20 6.25
N ASP A 19 -0.71 20.95 6.66
CA ASP A 19 -0.42 20.49 8.01
C ASP A 19 1.06 20.73 8.34
N GLU A 20 1.31 21.47 9.43
CA GLU A 20 2.65 21.80 9.92
C GLU A 20 3.42 20.57 10.41
N SER A 21 2.72 19.45 10.66
CA SER A 21 3.33 18.18 11.05
C SER A 21 4.09 17.49 9.92
N ILE A 22 3.87 17.87 8.65
CA ILE A 22 4.43 17.19 7.49
C ILE A 22 5.77 17.81 7.06
N GLY A 23 6.75 16.96 6.78
CA GLY A 23 8.04 17.35 6.21
C GLY A 23 9.11 17.68 7.25
N GLN A 24 8.78 17.59 8.54
CA GLN A 24 9.76 17.63 9.62
C GLN A 24 10.68 16.40 9.54
N PRO A 25 12.01 16.56 9.63
CA PRO A 25 12.92 15.43 9.69
C PRO A 25 12.64 14.54 10.90
N VAL A 26 12.75 13.22 10.73
CA VAL A 26 12.56 12.23 11.80
C VAL A 26 13.86 12.09 12.59
N PHE A 27 13.75 12.06 13.92
CA PHE A 27 14.88 11.87 14.84
C PHE A 27 14.63 10.67 15.74
N SER A 28 15.49 9.66 15.67
CA SER A 28 15.45 8.47 16.54
C SER A 28 16.64 8.38 17.49
N ASP A 29 17.67 9.20 17.30
CA ASP A 29 18.86 9.18 18.12
C ASP A 29 18.67 9.94 19.45
N PRO A 30 19.30 9.50 20.56
CA PRO A 30 19.16 10.15 21.86
C PRO A 30 19.58 11.63 21.86
N ALA A 31 20.55 12.00 21.01
CA ALA A 31 21.07 13.35 20.89
C ALA A 31 20.23 14.25 19.96
N LYS A 32 19.16 13.71 19.35
CA LYS A 32 18.27 14.38 18.39
C LYS A 32 19.03 15.11 17.27
N LYS A 33 20.10 14.51 16.77
CA LYS A 33 20.88 15.00 15.62
C LYS A 33 20.23 14.59 14.30
N GLY A 34 19.69 13.38 14.23
CA GLY A 34 19.20 12.73 13.03
C GLY A 34 20.34 12.17 12.17
N VAL A 35 20.08 12.02 10.88
CA VAL A 35 21.01 11.38 9.93
C VAL A 35 22.16 12.34 9.60
N LEU A 36 23.40 11.86 9.66
CA LEU A 36 24.56 12.60 9.16
C LEU A 36 24.48 12.70 7.64
N ILE A 37 24.36 13.91 7.11
CA ILE A 37 24.28 14.16 5.66
C ILE A 37 25.68 14.23 5.06
N CYS A 38 26.57 15.05 5.63
CA CYS A 38 27.94 15.19 5.15
C CYS A 38 28.89 15.74 6.22
N LYS A 39 30.19 15.71 5.93
CA LYS A 39 31.23 16.37 6.74
C LYS A 39 31.99 17.37 5.87
N LEU A 40 32.14 18.58 6.37
CA LEU A 40 32.85 19.68 5.73
C LEU A 40 34.20 19.94 6.42
N ARG A 41 35.25 20.16 5.62
CA ARG A 41 36.55 20.69 6.07
C ARG A 41 36.53 22.21 6.10
N LYS A 42 37.58 22.83 6.67
CA LYS A 42 37.79 24.28 6.62
C LYS A 42 37.69 24.78 5.17
N HIS A 43 36.98 25.88 4.96
CA HIS A 43 36.73 26.50 3.64
C HIS A 43 35.82 25.71 2.68
N GLN A 44 35.01 24.77 3.17
CA GLN A 44 33.93 24.15 2.38
C GLN A 44 32.55 24.69 2.79
N GLU A 45 31.65 24.86 1.82
CA GLU A 45 30.27 25.33 2.01
C GLU A 45 29.29 24.40 1.28
N LEU A 46 28.10 24.22 1.85
CA LEU A 46 26.99 23.50 1.24
C LEU A 46 25.70 24.33 1.36
N ARG A 47 25.16 24.75 0.21
CA ARG A 47 23.86 25.44 0.13
C ARG A 47 22.96 24.70 -0.85
N LEU A 48 21.82 24.23 -0.38
CA LEU A 48 20.88 23.43 -1.19
C LEU A 48 19.43 23.81 -0.90
N LYS A 49 18.56 23.48 -1.86
CA LYS A 49 17.10 23.59 -1.73
C LYS A 49 16.47 22.25 -2.07
N CYS A 50 15.85 21.62 -1.08
CA CYS A 50 15.12 20.36 -1.24
C CYS A 50 13.63 20.62 -1.46
N ILE A 51 13.00 19.86 -2.37
CA ILE A 51 11.55 19.87 -2.57
C ILE A 51 11.04 18.46 -2.30
N ALA A 52 10.39 18.28 -1.15
CA ALA A 52 9.75 17.02 -0.80
C ALA A 52 8.46 16.83 -1.60
N LYS A 53 8.25 15.63 -2.13
CA LYS A 53 7.04 15.23 -2.88
C LYS A 53 6.44 13.98 -2.25
N LYS A 54 5.12 13.88 -2.29
CA LYS A 54 4.40 12.64 -2.00
C LYS A 54 4.77 11.61 -3.06
N GLY A 55 4.99 10.36 -2.64
CA GLY A 55 5.28 9.25 -3.53
C GLY A 55 4.96 7.92 -2.85
N ILE A 56 5.16 6.83 -3.58
CA ILE A 56 4.93 5.46 -3.09
C ILE A 56 6.18 4.60 -3.25
N ALA A 57 6.33 3.59 -2.40
CA ALA A 57 7.50 2.71 -2.41
C ALA A 57 7.73 2.00 -3.76
N LYS A 58 6.66 1.76 -4.54
CA LYS A 58 6.76 1.18 -5.89
C LYS A 58 7.49 2.07 -6.89
N GLU A 59 7.43 3.39 -6.73
CA GLU A 59 8.18 4.33 -7.58
C GLU A 59 9.64 4.42 -7.11
N HIS A 60 9.84 4.48 -5.79
CA HIS A 60 11.17 4.46 -5.20
C HIS A 60 11.12 4.07 -3.72
N ALA A 61 12.04 3.20 -3.30
CA ALA A 61 12.14 2.70 -1.93
C ALA A 61 12.24 3.79 -0.83
N LYS A 62 12.70 5.02 -1.15
CA LYS A 62 12.80 6.15 -0.21
C LYS A 62 11.45 6.62 0.33
N TRP A 63 10.35 6.26 -0.34
CA TRP A 63 8.99 6.53 0.08
C TRP A 63 8.35 5.36 0.86
N SER A 64 9.11 4.30 1.17
CA SER A 64 8.63 3.26 2.07
C SER A 64 8.58 3.79 3.51
N PRO A 65 7.44 3.70 4.22
CA PRO A 65 7.38 3.97 5.64
C PRO A 65 7.79 2.76 6.50
N VAL A 66 8.07 1.62 5.87
CA VAL A 66 8.34 0.33 6.52
C VAL A 66 9.79 -0.07 6.31
N ALA A 67 10.42 -0.56 7.39
CA ALA A 67 11.75 -1.15 7.37
C ALA A 67 11.66 -2.66 7.09
N ALA A 68 10.97 -3.40 7.97
CA ALA A 68 10.78 -4.84 7.86
C ALA A 68 9.37 -5.24 8.30
N VAL A 69 8.87 -6.33 7.72
CA VAL A 69 7.66 -7.00 8.17
C VAL A 69 8.00 -8.47 8.42
N GLY A 70 8.00 -8.88 9.68
CA GLY A 70 7.99 -10.28 10.05
C GLY A 70 6.64 -10.88 9.71
N PHE A 71 6.62 -12.03 9.07
CA PHE A 71 5.42 -12.78 8.71
C PHE A 71 5.67 -14.26 8.91
N GLU A 72 4.77 -14.91 9.64
CA GLU A 72 4.81 -16.34 9.91
C GLU A 72 3.37 -16.86 10.07
N TYR A 73 3.16 -18.12 9.75
CA TYR A 73 1.95 -18.88 10.07
C TYR A 73 2.35 -20.34 10.28
N ASP A 74 1.51 -21.09 10.99
CA ASP A 74 1.72 -22.53 11.25
C ASP A 74 3.13 -22.86 11.77
N PRO A 75 3.49 -22.40 12.98
CA PRO A 75 4.83 -22.57 13.56
C PRO A 75 5.23 -24.04 13.77
N TRP A 76 4.25 -24.95 13.75
CA TRP A 76 4.43 -26.39 13.93
C TRP A 76 4.40 -27.17 12.60
N ASN A 77 4.23 -26.48 11.47
CA ASN A 77 4.10 -27.07 10.14
C ASN A 77 3.01 -28.17 10.05
N LYS A 78 1.90 -28.01 10.77
CA LYS A 78 0.75 -28.94 10.75
C LYS A 78 0.10 -29.05 9.37
N LEU A 79 0.21 -27.98 8.58
CA LEU A 79 -0.30 -27.93 7.20
C LEU A 79 0.66 -28.58 6.21
N HIS A 80 1.86 -28.96 6.64
CA HIS A 80 2.91 -29.53 5.79
C HIS A 80 3.21 -28.65 4.57
N HIS A 81 3.16 -27.31 4.75
CA HIS A 81 3.47 -26.35 3.70
C HIS A 81 4.98 -26.26 3.40
N THR A 82 5.82 -26.76 4.32
CA THR A 82 7.26 -26.89 4.15
C THR A 82 7.67 -28.34 4.38
N ASP A 83 8.59 -28.85 3.58
CA ASP A 83 9.32 -30.08 3.89
C ASP A 83 10.66 -29.68 4.49
N TYR A 84 10.88 -30.02 5.77
CA TYR A 84 12.10 -29.61 6.45
C TYR A 84 13.29 -30.38 5.89
N TRP A 85 14.34 -29.67 5.54
CA TRP A 85 15.62 -30.30 5.23
C TRP A 85 16.32 -30.67 6.54
N TYR A 86 16.85 -31.89 6.66
CA TYR A 86 17.59 -32.33 7.85
C TYR A 86 18.58 -33.44 7.48
N GLU A 87 19.58 -33.66 8.33
CA GLU A 87 20.55 -34.77 8.22
C GLU A 87 20.25 -35.87 9.24
N GLU A 88 19.97 -35.50 10.49
CA GLU A 88 19.77 -36.43 11.61
C GLU A 88 18.37 -36.31 12.22
N SER A 89 17.96 -35.11 12.63
CA SER A 89 16.67 -34.86 13.27
C SER A 89 16.16 -33.45 12.97
N ILE A 90 14.89 -33.38 12.55
CA ILE A 90 14.21 -32.11 12.28
C ILE A 90 14.11 -31.30 13.58
N GLU A 91 13.77 -31.93 14.69
CA GLU A 91 13.52 -31.26 15.97
C GLU A 91 14.79 -30.64 16.58
N GLU A 92 15.95 -31.22 16.32
CA GLU A 92 17.24 -30.72 16.79
C GLU A 92 17.83 -29.66 15.85
N GLU A 93 17.66 -29.81 14.53
CA GLU A 93 18.23 -28.91 13.53
C GLU A 93 17.39 -27.64 13.32
N TRP A 94 16.07 -27.72 13.46
CA TRP A 94 15.17 -26.59 13.26
C TRP A 94 14.72 -25.98 14.58
N PRO A 95 15.16 -24.75 14.90
CA PRO A 95 14.74 -24.09 16.13
C PRO A 95 13.25 -23.77 16.08
N LYS A 96 12.56 -24.05 17.19
CA LYS A 96 11.15 -23.69 17.35
C LYS A 96 10.98 -22.17 17.30
N SER A 97 9.99 -21.74 16.53
CA SER A 97 9.61 -20.34 16.51
C SER A 97 9.07 -19.89 17.87
N LYS A 98 9.26 -18.61 18.20
CA LYS A 98 8.61 -17.94 19.34
C LYS A 98 7.07 -18.03 19.29
N ASN A 99 6.50 -18.23 18.10
CA ASN A 99 5.06 -18.31 17.91
C ASN A 99 4.52 -19.72 18.21
N ALA A 100 5.41 -20.73 18.32
CA ALA A 100 5.04 -22.09 18.69
C ALA A 100 4.39 -22.16 20.08
N ASP A 101 4.78 -21.28 21.01
CA ASP A 101 4.20 -21.19 22.36
C ASP A 101 2.71 -20.79 22.35
N TRP A 102 2.22 -20.22 21.25
CA TRP A 102 0.84 -19.74 21.09
C TRP A 102 -0.08 -20.75 20.42
N GLU A 103 0.45 -21.93 20.06
CA GLU A 103 -0.28 -23.01 19.41
C GLU A 103 0.05 -24.36 20.03
N GLU A 104 -0.94 -25.25 20.03
CA GLU A 104 -0.74 -26.60 20.53
C GLU A 104 0.21 -27.38 19.59
N PRO A 105 1.17 -28.16 20.10
CA PRO A 105 1.98 -29.03 19.26
C PRO A 105 1.12 -30.10 18.56
N PRO A 106 1.56 -30.62 17.40
CA PRO A 106 0.88 -31.72 16.74
C PRO A 106 0.88 -32.96 17.66
N LYS A 107 -0.24 -33.68 17.70
CA LYS A 107 -0.34 -34.91 18.50
C LYS A 107 0.26 -36.07 17.73
N GLU A 108 1.05 -36.88 18.44
CA GLU A 108 1.61 -38.11 17.89
C GLU A 108 0.46 -39.06 17.49
N ASN A 109 0.44 -39.49 16.23
CA ASN A 109 -0.58 -40.35 15.59
C ASN A 109 -1.90 -39.67 15.17
N GLU A 110 -2.01 -38.35 15.19
CA GLU A 110 -3.15 -37.67 14.56
C GLU A 110 -3.04 -37.76 13.02
N PRO A 111 -4.10 -38.16 12.29
CA PRO A 111 -4.06 -38.19 10.84
C PRO A 111 -3.91 -36.77 10.28
N PHE A 112 -3.15 -36.63 9.19
CA PHE A 112 -2.98 -35.36 8.50
C PHE A 112 -4.33 -34.80 8.02
N ASP A 113 -4.65 -33.57 8.45
CA ASP A 113 -5.85 -32.86 8.01
C ASP A 113 -5.58 -32.12 6.69
N TYR A 114 -5.88 -32.79 5.58
CA TYR A 114 -5.79 -32.25 4.23
C TYR A 114 -6.84 -31.17 3.92
N THR A 115 -7.82 -30.94 4.80
CA THR A 115 -8.83 -29.87 4.64
C THR A 115 -8.47 -28.60 5.41
N ALA A 116 -7.50 -28.68 6.31
CA ALA A 116 -7.00 -27.55 7.08
C ALA A 116 -6.50 -26.43 6.16
N LYS A 117 -6.69 -25.19 6.61
CA LYS A 117 -6.26 -23.99 5.89
C LYS A 117 -5.57 -23.04 6.87
N PRO A 118 -4.58 -22.25 6.41
CA PRO A 118 -4.01 -21.20 7.22
C PRO A 118 -5.11 -20.20 7.64
N ASP A 119 -5.29 -20.02 8.94
CA ASP A 119 -6.30 -19.13 9.53
C ASP A 119 -5.67 -18.08 10.46
N LYS A 120 -4.53 -18.40 11.08
CA LYS A 120 -3.79 -17.53 12.00
C LYS A 120 -2.44 -17.14 11.41
N PHE A 121 -2.17 -15.84 11.44
CA PHE A 121 -0.96 -15.24 10.88
C PHE A 121 -0.32 -14.30 11.90
N TYR A 122 0.98 -14.50 12.13
CA TYR A 122 1.78 -13.70 13.04
C TYR A 122 2.54 -12.64 12.25
N TYR A 123 2.23 -11.38 12.51
CA TYR A 123 2.90 -10.24 11.90
C TYR A 123 3.71 -9.45 12.91
N THR A 124 4.85 -8.92 12.50
CA THR A 124 5.60 -7.90 13.25
C THR A 124 5.99 -6.79 12.29
N VAL A 125 5.51 -5.56 12.53
CA VAL A 125 5.74 -4.42 11.61
C VAL A 125 6.73 -3.45 12.22
N GLU A 126 7.83 -3.20 11.51
CA GLU A 126 8.84 -2.20 11.87
C GLU A 126 8.80 -1.01 10.90
N THR A 127 8.78 0.21 11.46
CA THR A 127 8.69 1.44 10.67
C THR A 127 9.99 2.23 10.68
N VAL A 128 10.26 2.99 9.62
CA VAL A 128 11.39 3.93 9.56
C VAL A 128 11.14 5.25 10.29
N GLY A 129 9.97 5.40 10.93
CA GLY A 129 9.59 6.55 11.76
C GLY A 129 8.86 7.67 11.03
N SER A 130 8.72 7.62 9.70
CA SER A 130 7.89 8.57 8.94
C SER A 130 6.39 8.40 9.18
N LEU A 131 5.96 7.20 9.60
CA LEU A 131 4.63 6.87 10.09
C LEU A 131 4.76 5.95 11.30
N LYS A 132 3.76 5.96 12.20
CA LYS A 132 3.72 5.02 13.33
C LYS A 132 3.34 3.60 12.84
N PRO A 133 3.76 2.53 13.55
CA PRO A 133 3.43 1.16 13.16
C PRO A 133 1.92 0.90 12.99
N ASN A 134 1.08 1.39 13.92
CA ASN A 134 -0.37 1.24 13.82
C ASN A 134 -0.94 1.95 12.58
N GLU A 135 -0.44 3.14 12.27
CA GLU A 135 -0.86 3.88 11.08
C GLU A 135 -0.46 3.17 9.79
N VAL A 136 0.70 2.51 9.75
CA VAL A 136 1.12 1.72 8.59
C VAL A 136 0.13 0.60 8.32
N VAL A 137 -0.29 -0.13 9.35
CA VAL A 137 -1.26 -1.23 9.22
C VAL A 137 -2.61 -0.69 8.79
N GLU A 138 -3.15 0.30 9.49
CA GLU A 138 -4.45 0.90 9.19
C GLU A 138 -4.51 1.50 7.78
N ARG A 139 -3.49 2.27 7.39
CA ARG A 139 -3.42 2.88 6.05
C ARG A 139 -3.18 1.82 4.99
N GLY A 140 -2.42 0.76 5.28
CA GLY A 140 -2.23 -0.39 4.39
C GLY A 140 -3.55 -1.06 4.02
N ILE A 141 -4.39 -1.33 5.04
CA ILE A 141 -5.74 -1.89 4.85
C ILE A 141 -6.60 -0.94 4.00
N ARG A 142 -6.63 0.35 4.32
CA ARG A 142 -7.39 1.34 3.54
C ARG A 142 -6.95 1.43 2.09
N VAL A 143 -5.64 1.40 1.83
CA VAL A 143 -5.10 1.40 0.46
C VAL A 143 -5.53 0.14 -0.29
N LEU A 144 -5.57 -1.02 0.36
CA LEU A 144 -6.06 -2.26 -0.25
C LEU A 144 -7.56 -2.19 -0.56
N GLN A 145 -8.36 -1.68 0.37
CA GLN A 145 -9.81 -1.47 0.18
C GLN A 145 -10.08 -0.53 -0.99
N ASN A 146 -9.37 0.59 -1.09
CA ASN A 146 -9.53 1.55 -2.17
C ASN A 146 -9.20 0.92 -3.54
N LYS A 147 -8.12 0.13 -3.62
CA LYS A 147 -7.76 -0.58 -4.85
C LYS A 147 -8.82 -1.59 -5.27
N LEU A 148 -9.43 -2.29 -4.31
CA LEU A 148 -10.53 -3.20 -4.62
C LEU A 148 -11.76 -2.44 -5.13
N ALA A 149 -12.12 -1.34 -4.47
CA ALA A 149 -13.24 -0.49 -4.90
C ALA A 149 -13.03 0.08 -6.31
N GLU A 150 -11.80 0.47 -6.65
CA GLU A 150 -11.44 0.91 -8.01
C GLU A 150 -11.69 -0.18 -9.05
N ILE A 151 -11.40 -1.44 -8.74
CA ILE A 151 -11.66 -2.58 -9.62
C ILE A 151 -13.17 -2.80 -9.78
N VAL A 152 -13.94 -2.79 -8.69
CA VAL A 152 -15.40 -2.95 -8.73
C VAL A 152 -16.03 -1.87 -9.61
N LEU A 153 -15.64 -0.60 -9.41
CA LEU A 153 -16.13 0.52 -10.23
C LEU A 153 -15.74 0.40 -11.70
N ALA A 154 -14.57 -0.18 -11.99
CA ALA A 154 -14.15 -0.44 -13.37
C ALA A 154 -15.00 -1.53 -14.02
N VAL A 155 -15.33 -2.60 -13.29
CA VAL A 155 -16.21 -3.68 -13.75
C VAL A 155 -17.63 -3.15 -14.01
N ASP A 156 -18.22 -2.39 -13.08
CA ASP A 156 -19.56 -1.81 -13.25
C ASP A 156 -19.69 -0.93 -14.51
N LYS A 157 -18.63 -0.18 -14.82
CA LYS A 157 -18.56 0.64 -16.04
C LYS A 157 -18.53 -0.21 -17.31
N LEU A 158 -17.88 -1.38 -17.29
CA LEU A 158 -17.82 -2.29 -18.43
C LEU A 158 -19.16 -2.98 -18.68
N ASP A 159 -19.88 -3.33 -17.61
CA ASP A 159 -21.20 -3.96 -17.69
C ASP A 159 -22.33 -2.99 -18.11
N GLY A 160 -22.00 -1.73 -18.44
CA GLY A 160 -22.97 -0.70 -18.83
C GLY A 160 -23.86 -0.22 -17.68
N ARG A 161 -23.57 -0.67 -16.45
CA ARG A 161 -24.23 -0.22 -15.22
C ARG A 161 -23.54 1.05 -14.72
N GLY A 162 -23.65 2.11 -15.53
CA GLY A 162 -23.07 3.41 -15.18
C GLY A 162 -23.60 3.89 -13.82
N PRO A 163 -22.75 4.53 -12.99
CA PRO A 163 -23.20 5.14 -11.74
C PRO A 163 -24.10 6.33 -12.08
N GLY A 164 -25.42 6.09 -12.13
CA GLY A 164 -26.40 7.11 -12.52
C GLY A 164 -27.75 6.61 -13.02
N MET A 165 -28.00 5.30 -13.12
CA MET A 165 -29.32 4.76 -13.53
C MET A 165 -30.24 4.40 -12.36
N ASP A 166 -30.13 5.08 -11.23
CA ASP A 166 -31.16 5.01 -10.20
C ASP A 166 -31.15 6.28 -9.36
N LEU A 167 -31.83 7.33 -9.83
CA LEU A 167 -32.31 8.48 -9.06
C LEU A 167 -33.09 9.43 -9.99
N GLY A 168 -34.40 9.22 -10.09
CA GLY A 168 -35.33 10.25 -10.57
C GLY A 168 -36.49 9.72 -11.42
N GLY A 169 -37.68 9.60 -10.82
CA GLY A 169 -38.91 9.48 -11.60
C GLY A 169 -40.03 8.69 -10.95
N GLY A 170 -40.41 9.03 -9.72
CA GLY A 170 -41.79 8.78 -9.30
C GLY A 170 -42.74 9.60 -10.18
N ALA A 171 -43.81 8.95 -10.64
CA ALA A 171 -44.96 9.48 -11.39
C ALA A 171 -44.78 9.62 -12.92
N THR A 172 -45.36 8.72 -13.69
CA THR A 172 -46.74 8.80 -14.24
C THR A 172 -46.93 7.71 -15.29
N GLY A 173 -48.17 7.24 -15.45
CA GLY A 173 -48.47 6.03 -16.20
C GLY A 173 -48.41 6.15 -17.72
N ARG A 174 -48.80 5.03 -18.34
CA ARG A 174 -49.66 4.89 -19.53
C ARG A 174 -48.99 4.19 -20.73
N HIS A 175 -49.63 3.08 -21.07
CA HIS A 175 -49.66 2.31 -22.33
C HIS A 175 -48.84 2.75 -23.55
N GLY A 176 -48.28 1.75 -24.22
CA GLY A 176 -48.08 1.82 -25.68
C GLY A 176 -47.10 0.77 -26.18
N GLY A 177 -47.60 -0.39 -26.62
CA GLY A 177 -46.77 -1.40 -27.29
C GLY A 177 -46.36 -0.96 -28.69
N ALA A 178 -45.17 -1.38 -29.10
CA ALA A 178 -44.83 -1.78 -30.47
C ALA A 178 -43.40 -2.31 -30.48
N THR A 179 -43.26 -3.58 -30.85
CA THR A 179 -42.01 -4.16 -31.35
C THR A 179 -41.67 -3.53 -32.69
N ASP A 180 -40.41 -3.19 -32.96
CA ASP A 180 -39.92 -3.22 -34.34
C ASP A 180 -38.46 -3.67 -34.40
N TYR A 181 -38.24 -4.55 -35.36
CA TYR A 181 -37.08 -5.40 -35.56
C TYR A 181 -36.38 -4.88 -36.81
N GLY A 182 -35.09 -4.58 -36.73
CA GLY A 182 -34.22 -4.54 -37.91
C GLY A 182 -34.07 -3.17 -38.58
N GLY A 183 -32.82 -2.71 -38.60
CA GLY A 183 -32.38 -1.57 -39.38
C GLY A 183 -30.86 -1.47 -39.33
N ALA A 184 -30.18 -2.36 -40.07
CA ALA A 184 -28.75 -2.28 -40.31
C ALA A 184 -28.39 -0.92 -40.93
N THR A 185 -27.23 -0.35 -40.56
CA THR A 185 -26.07 -0.28 -41.47
C THR A 185 -24.94 0.52 -40.82
N THR A 186 -23.76 -0.08 -40.92
CA THR A 186 -22.44 0.48 -40.65
C THR A 186 -22.16 1.72 -41.50
N ASN A 187 -21.53 2.75 -40.92
CA ASN A 187 -20.72 3.68 -41.71
C ASN A 187 -19.34 3.86 -41.09
N MET A 188 -18.33 3.46 -41.85
CA MET A 188 -16.91 3.60 -41.56
C MET A 188 -16.44 5.04 -41.73
N GLY A 189 -15.50 5.43 -40.87
CA GLY A 189 -14.36 6.26 -41.25
C GLY A 189 -14.53 7.78 -41.07
N ASN A 190 -13.71 8.35 -40.17
CA ASN A 190 -12.83 9.45 -40.57
C ASN A 190 -11.71 9.65 -39.52
N TYR A 191 -10.47 9.42 -39.94
CA TYR A 191 -9.28 9.88 -39.23
C TYR A 191 -9.20 11.40 -39.34
N GLY A 192 -9.24 12.09 -38.20
CA GLY A 192 -9.02 13.53 -38.14
C GLY A 192 -8.49 13.94 -36.77
N SER A 193 -7.17 13.90 -36.59
CA SER A 193 -6.53 14.84 -35.67
C SER A 193 -6.75 16.24 -36.26
N PRO A 194 -7.07 17.29 -35.46
CA PRO A 194 -5.97 17.98 -34.78
C PRO A 194 -6.32 18.80 -33.52
N ARG A 195 -5.22 19.25 -32.89
CA ARG A 195 -5.03 20.46 -32.05
C ARG A 195 -5.03 20.29 -30.54
N MET A 196 -3.82 20.48 -30.03
CA MET A 196 -3.51 20.88 -28.67
C MET A 196 -4.13 22.23 -28.35
N ASP A 197 -4.68 22.35 -27.16
CA ASP A 197 -4.51 23.49 -26.25
C ASP A 197 -4.62 22.87 -24.83
N GLY A 198 -3.67 23.03 -23.93
CA GLY A 198 -3.05 24.30 -23.57
C GLY A 198 -3.79 24.82 -22.34
N ASN A 199 -3.30 24.47 -21.15
CA ASN A 199 -3.77 24.86 -19.82
C ASN A 199 -5.13 24.32 -19.37
N GLN A 200 -5.10 23.47 -18.34
CA GLN A 200 -5.90 23.69 -17.14
C GLN A 200 -5.43 22.77 -16.01
N TRP A 201 -4.61 23.34 -15.12
CA TRP A 201 -4.42 22.87 -13.76
C TRP A 201 -4.66 24.06 -12.83
N PHE A 202 -5.63 23.92 -11.94
CA PHE A 202 -5.60 24.43 -10.57
C PHE A 202 -6.12 23.34 -9.64
#